data_AF-A0A4Y9TJY7-F1
#
_entry.id   AF-A0A4Y9TJY7-F1
#
_cell.length_a   1.000
_cell.length_b   1.000
_cell.length_c   1.000
_cell.angle_alpha   90.00
_cell.angle_beta   90.00
_cell.angle_gamma   90.00
#
_symmetry.space_group_name_H-M   'P 1'
#
loop_
_entity.id
_entity.type
_entity.pdbx_description
1 polymer ?
#
loop_
_entity_poly.entity_id
_entity_poly.type
_entity_poly.pdbx_seq_one_letter_code
_entity_poly.pdbx_strand_id
1 'polypeptide(L)'
;MTDLRATPPNAQENELTLELVTQLCPSLSEVAADLLRQSLDEKYPDLNINPDTALMGTATWKLVDNRIVAGAPQYQTLSNILARQAITQLPTLCIEGEHFLTQQPLTDPATHPPPRTGAITASRAAPA
;
A
#
# COMPACT_ATOMS: atom_id res chain seq x y z
N MET A 1 -4.44 -60.43 -1.49
CA MET A 1 -5.01 -59.70 -0.35
C MET A 1 -3.81 -59.13 0.42
N THR A 2 -3.27 -58.01 -0.06
CA THR A 2 -3.32 -56.67 0.57
C THR A 2 -2.57 -56.67 1.90
N ASP A 3 -1.39 -56.04 1.99
CA ASP A 3 -1.17 -54.71 2.59
C ASP A 3 0.34 -54.39 2.46
N LEU A 4 0.91 -53.19 2.47
CA LEU A 4 0.44 -51.88 2.88
C LEU A 4 1.40 -50.85 2.24
N ARG A 5 0.83 -49.76 1.74
CA ARG A 5 1.42 -48.52 1.26
C ARG A 5 2.83 -48.21 1.80
N ALA A 6 3.85 -48.35 0.95
CA ALA A 6 5.12 -47.66 1.14
C ALA A 6 4.84 -46.14 1.10
N THR A 7 4.95 -45.48 2.25
CA THR A 7 4.88 -44.02 2.35
C THR A 7 6.24 -43.48 1.91
N PRO A 8 6.33 -42.53 0.95
CA PRO A 8 7.62 -42.07 0.47
C PRO A 8 8.34 -41.29 1.58
N PRO A 9 9.59 -41.62 1.91
CA PRO A 9 10.33 -41.04 3.04
C PRO A 9 10.73 -39.56 2.86
N ASN A 10 10.35 -38.92 1.75
CA ASN A 10 10.80 -37.57 1.35
C ASN A 10 9.78 -36.44 1.57
N ALA A 11 8.54 -36.74 1.96
CA ALA A 11 7.49 -35.73 2.07
C ALA A 11 7.75 -34.77 3.25
N GLN A 12 8.19 -35.31 4.39
CA GLN A 12 8.37 -34.54 5.62
C GLN A 12 9.63 -33.67 5.63
N GLU A 13 10.71 -34.11 4.98
CA GLU A 13 11.92 -33.30 4.78
C GLU A 13 11.67 -32.11 3.82
N ASN A 14 10.84 -32.33 2.80
CA ASN A 14 10.41 -31.26 1.90
C ASN A 14 9.52 -30.22 2.60
N GLU A 15 8.65 -30.64 3.52
CA GLU A 15 7.83 -29.71 4.32
C GLU A 15 8.69 -28.86 5.25
N LEU A 16 9.64 -29.46 6.00
CA LEU A 16 10.56 -28.70 6.86
C LEU A 16 11.43 -27.71 6.08
N THR A 17 11.90 -28.13 4.90
CA THR A 17 12.68 -27.26 4.01
C THR A 17 11.84 -26.10 3.50
N LEU A 18 10.57 -26.35 3.12
CA LEU A 18 9.64 -25.33 2.66
C LEU A 18 9.27 -24.33 3.78
N GLU A 19 9.06 -24.81 5.01
CA GLU A 19 8.83 -23.95 6.16
C GLU A 19 10.03 -23.03 6.43
N LEU A 20 11.25 -23.58 6.44
CA LEU A 20 12.47 -22.80 6.63
C LEU A 20 12.65 -21.75 5.53
N VAL A 21 12.44 -22.12 4.27
CA VAL A 21 12.51 -21.18 3.14
C VAL A 21 11.46 -20.07 3.29
N THR A 22 10.24 -20.41 3.71
CA THR A 22 9.17 -19.41 3.92
C THR A 22 9.49 -18.44 5.07
N GLN A 23 10.26 -18.88 6.09
CA GLN A 23 10.68 -18.02 7.19
C GLN A 23 11.92 -17.17 6.90
N LEU A 24 12.77 -17.61 5.98
CA LEU A 24 14.03 -16.94 5.64
C LEU A 24 13.90 -16.01 4.42
N CYS A 25 12.97 -16.30 3.52
CA CYS A 25 12.73 -15.47 2.35
C CYS A 25 11.80 -14.32 2.71
N PRO A 26 12.16 -13.07 2.38
CA PRO A 26 11.27 -11.94 2.56
C PRO A 26 9.99 -12.16 1.75
N SER A 27 8.87 -11.76 2.32
CA SER A 27 7.60 -11.73 1.62
C SER A 27 7.66 -10.76 0.44
N LEU A 28 6.82 -11.01 -0.57
CA LEU A 28 6.73 -10.13 -1.73
C LEU A 28 6.40 -8.68 -1.33
N SER A 29 5.62 -8.49 -0.26
CA SER A 29 5.30 -7.18 0.29
C SER A 29 6.52 -6.48 0.89
N GLU A 30 7.40 -7.21 1.58
CA GLU A 30 8.65 -6.64 2.11
C GLU A 30 9.60 -6.24 0.97
N VAL A 31 9.77 -7.09 -0.04
CA VAL A 31 10.57 -6.75 -1.22
C VAL A 31 9.98 -5.53 -1.95
N ALA A 32 8.65 -5.47 -2.09
CA ALA A 32 7.96 -4.34 -2.68
C ALA A 32 8.13 -3.06 -1.86
N ALA A 33 8.13 -3.17 -0.52
CA ALA A 33 8.37 -2.04 0.36
C ALA A 33 9.78 -1.47 0.17
N ASP A 34 10.81 -2.31 0.14
CA ASP A 34 12.18 -1.84 -0.05
C ASP A 34 12.39 -1.18 -1.41
N LEU A 35 11.85 -1.75 -2.48
CA LEU A 35 11.94 -1.17 -3.83
C LEU A 35 11.18 0.16 -3.94
N LEU A 36 10.00 0.26 -3.32
CA LEU A 36 9.26 1.52 -3.25
C LEU A 36 10.01 2.56 -2.46
N ARG A 37 10.58 2.21 -1.32
CA ARG A 37 11.32 3.12 -0.46
C ARG A 37 12.49 3.74 -1.22
N GLN A 38 13.29 2.93 -1.90
CA GLN A 38 14.39 3.42 -2.74
C GLN A 38 13.90 4.39 -3.83
N SER A 39 12.81 4.04 -4.52
CA SER A 39 12.24 4.88 -5.59
C SER A 39 11.63 6.19 -5.06
N LEU A 40 11.04 6.14 -3.87
CA LEU A 40 10.43 7.28 -3.19
C LEU A 40 11.50 8.22 -2.64
N ASP A 41 12.56 7.70 -2.05
CA ASP A 41 13.68 8.50 -1.53
C ASP A 41 14.41 9.21 -2.67
N GLU A 42 14.52 8.59 -3.84
CA GLU A 42 15.13 9.22 -5.02
C GLU A 42 14.28 10.38 -5.57
N LYS A 43 12.95 10.20 -5.65
CA LYS A 43 12.04 11.19 -6.27
C LYS A 43 11.51 12.23 -5.30
N TYR A 44 11.34 11.85 -4.04
CA TYR A 44 10.62 12.58 -3.01
C TYR A 44 11.32 12.47 -1.63
N PRO A 45 12.62 12.79 -1.54
CA PRO A 45 13.40 12.60 -0.31
C PRO A 45 12.81 13.36 0.90
N ASP A 46 12.22 14.53 0.68
CA ASP A 46 11.69 15.38 1.75
C ASP A 46 10.41 14.81 2.41
N LEU A 47 9.74 13.86 1.75
CA LEU A 47 8.45 13.33 2.20
C LEU A 47 8.61 12.12 3.13
N ASN A 48 9.78 11.46 3.14
CA ASN A 48 10.13 10.33 4.01
C ASN A 48 8.98 9.33 4.20
N ILE A 49 8.40 8.89 3.08
CA ILE A 49 7.21 8.04 3.06
C ILE A 49 7.62 6.60 3.34
N ASN A 50 7.14 6.02 4.45
CA ASN A 50 7.36 4.61 4.72
C ASN A 50 6.24 3.75 4.07
N PRO A 51 6.53 2.95 3.02
CA PRO A 51 5.54 2.22 2.23
C PRO A 51 4.76 1.14 3.00
N ASP A 52 5.26 0.68 4.14
CA ASP A 52 4.57 -0.29 5.00
C ASP A 52 3.54 0.35 5.92
N THR A 53 3.68 1.65 6.19
CA THR A 53 2.77 2.41 7.06
C THR A 53 1.93 3.44 6.31
N ALA A 54 2.35 3.79 5.10
CA ALA A 54 1.61 4.64 4.18
C ALA A 54 0.48 3.82 3.54
N LEU A 55 -0.73 4.30 3.74
CA LEU A 55 -1.95 3.69 3.25
C LEU A 55 -2.52 4.53 2.10
N MET A 56 -2.94 3.86 1.04
CA MET A 56 -3.85 4.41 0.06
C MET A 56 -5.28 4.15 0.52
N GLY A 57 -6.00 5.23 0.81
CA GLY A 57 -7.43 5.24 1.07
C GLY A 57 -8.21 5.39 -0.23
N THR A 58 -9.23 4.55 -0.41
CA THR A 58 -10.22 4.68 -1.49
C THR A 58 -11.57 5.00 -0.85
N ALA A 59 -12.11 6.17 -1.16
CA ALA A 59 -13.45 6.55 -0.74
C ALA A 59 -14.47 5.58 -1.36
N THR A 60 -15.45 5.13 -0.56
CA THR A 60 -16.55 4.31 -1.08
C THR A 60 -17.87 5.07 -0.95
N TRP A 61 -18.75 4.87 -1.92
CA TRP A 61 -20.08 5.47 -1.94
C TRP A 61 -21.11 4.36 -1.97
N LYS A 62 -22.17 4.50 -1.18
CA LYS A 62 -23.28 3.54 -1.13
C LYS A 62 -24.58 4.24 -1.46
N LEU A 63 -25.46 3.56 -2.19
CA LEU A 63 -26.83 4.01 -2.42
C LEU A 63 -27.71 3.43 -1.32
N VAL A 64 -28.24 4.28 -0.44
CA VAL A 64 -29.15 3.90 0.64
C VAL A 64 -30.37 4.80 0.55
N ASP A 65 -31.57 4.22 0.49
CA ASP A 65 -32.84 4.94 0.38
C ASP A 65 -32.84 6.00 -0.73
N ASN A 66 -32.33 5.62 -1.90
CA ASN A 66 -32.24 6.48 -3.08
C ASN A 66 -31.37 7.75 -2.88
N ARG A 67 -30.48 7.72 -1.89
CA ARG A 67 -29.48 8.77 -1.58
C ARG A 67 -28.08 8.18 -1.62
N ILE A 68 -27.14 8.96 -2.15
CA ILE A 68 -25.72 8.61 -2.12
C ILE A 68 -25.17 9.00 -0.75
N VAL A 69 -24.66 8.03 -0.01
CA VAL A 69 -24.03 8.23 1.30
C VAL A 69 -22.58 7.74 1.27
N ALA A 70 -21.72 8.38 2.04
CA ALA A 70 -20.34 7.92 2.21
C ALA A 70 -20.31 6.55 2.91
N GLY A 71 -19.66 5.59 2.28
CA GLY A 71 -19.35 4.28 2.85
C GLY A 71 -18.04 4.28 3.63
N ALA A 72 -17.71 3.14 4.23
CA ALA A 72 -16.42 2.96 4.89
C ALA A 72 -15.29 2.99 3.84
N PRO A 73 -14.29 3.88 3.97
CA PRO A 73 -13.15 3.90 3.06
C PRO A 73 -12.35 2.60 3.18
N GLN A 74 -11.79 2.16 2.05
CA GLN A 74 -10.92 0.99 2.01
C GLN A 74 -9.47 1.45 2.08
N TYR A 75 -8.64 0.75 2.85
CA TYR A 75 -7.24 1.10 3.03
C TYR A 75 -6.33 -0.07 2.66
N GLN A 76 -5.25 0.22 1.94
CA GLN A 76 -4.20 -0.75 1.60
C GLN A 76 -2.83 -0.08 1.68
N THR A 77 -1.81 -0.79 2.17
CA THR A 77 -0.44 -0.26 2.20
C THR A 77 0.12 -0.14 0.79
N LEU A 78 1.04 0.81 0.58
CA LEU A 78 1.70 0.96 -0.71
C LEU A 78 2.51 -0.29 -1.08
N SER A 79 3.14 -0.94 -0.11
CA SER A 79 3.86 -2.20 -0.30
C SER A 79 2.95 -3.33 -0.80
N ASN A 80 1.77 -3.49 -0.21
CA ASN A 80 0.82 -4.51 -0.64
C ASN A 80 0.21 -4.19 -2.02
N ILE A 81 -0.03 -2.91 -2.32
CA ILE A 81 -0.49 -2.47 -3.64
C ILE A 81 0.55 -2.84 -4.70
N LEU A 82 1.83 -2.59 -4.48
CA LEU A 82 2.87 -2.95 -5.44
C LEU A 82 3.06 -4.47 -5.54
N ALA A 83 3.02 -5.20 -4.42
CA ALA A 83 3.08 -6.66 -4.43
C ALA A 83 1.94 -7.27 -5.27
N ARG A 84 0.72 -6.74 -5.14
CA ARG A 84 -0.41 -7.14 -5.99
C ARG A 84 -0.14 -6.82 -7.45
N GLN A 85 0.35 -5.63 -7.78
CA GLN A 85 0.67 -5.26 -9.18
C GLN A 85 1.72 -6.19 -9.79
N ALA A 86 2.70 -6.64 -9.02
CA ALA A 86 3.70 -7.59 -9.48
C ALA A 86 3.07 -8.96 -9.84
N ILE A 87 2.00 -9.36 -9.16
CA ILE A 87 1.27 -10.60 -9.44
C ILE A 87 0.28 -10.41 -10.60
N THR A 88 -0.53 -9.35 -10.54
CA THR A 88 -1.63 -9.13 -11.50
C THR A 88 -1.17 -8.52 -12.81
N GLN A 89 0.03 -7.91 -12.84
CA GLN A 89 0.56 -7.14 -13.97
C GLN A 89 -0.37 -6.00 -14.42
N LEU A 90 -1.26 -5.55 -13.52
CA LEU A 90 -2.19 -4.46 -13.76
C LEU A 90 -1.79 -3.24 -12.94
N PRO A 91 -1.57 -2.07 -13.55
CA PRO A 91 -1.23 -0.87 -12.80
C PRO A 91 -2.40 -0.44 -11.90
N THR A 92 -2.08 0.16 -10.75
CA THR A 92 -3.11 0.77 -9.89
C THR A 92 -3.42 2.18 -10.40
N LEU A 93 -4.64 2.39 -10.90
CA LEU A 93 -5.11 3.69 -11.33
C LEU A 93 -5.52 4.52 -10.12
N CYS A 94 -4.85 5.64 -9.91
CA CYS A 94 -5.14 6.58 -8.83
C CYS A 94 -5.90 7.79 -9.40
N ILE A 95 -7.15 7.95 -8.99
CA ILE A 95 -8.00 9.07 -9.38
C ILE A 95 -8.01 10.13 -8.28
N GLU A 96 -7.76 11.39 -8.67
CA GLU A 96 -7.84 12.54 -7.77
C GLU A 96 -9.25 12.66 -7.18
N GLY A 97 -9.33 12.87 -5.87
CA GLY A 97 -10.59 12.98 -5.13
C GLY A 97 -11.22 11.64 -4.73
N GLU A 98 -10.80 10.51 -5.32
CA GLU A 98 -11.20 9.16 -4.88
C GLU A 98 -10.12 8.47 -4.05
N HIS A 99 -8.86 8.65 -4.46
CA HIS A 99 -7.70 8.05 -3.84
C HIS A 99 -6.91 9.11 -3.07
N PHE A 100 -6.55 8.79 -1.83
CA PHE A 100 -5.75 9.67 -0.98
C PHE A 100 -4.71 8.88 -0.20
N LEU A 101 -3.62 9.54 0.17
CA LEU A 101 -2.59 8.95 1.02
C LEU A 101 -2.84 9.35 2.48
N THR A 102 -2.72 8.38 3.37
CA THR A 102 -2.73 8.56 4.82
C THR A 102 -1.66 7.68 5.47
N GLN A 103 -1.42 7.82 6.77
CA GLN A 103 -0.42 7.04 7.50
C GLN A 103 -1.05 6.33 8.70
N GLN A 104 -0.51 5.17 9.04
CA GLN A 104 -0.84 4.50 10.30
C GLN A 104 -0.15 5.21 11.48
N PRO A 105 -0.79 5.26 12.67
CA PRO A 105 -2.14 4.78 12.95
C PRO A 105 -3.22 5.70 12.36
N LEU A 106 -4.31 5.09 11.87
CA LEU A 106 -5.48 5.81 11.39
C LEU A 106 -6.06 6.61 12.56
N THR A 107 -5.73 7.89 12.65
CA THR A 107 -6.32 8.78 13.64
C THR A 107 -7.72 9.12 13.15
N ASP A 108 -8.74 8.97 13.98
CA ASP A 108 -10.06 9.53 13.74
C ASP A 108 -10.13 10.91 14.44
N PRO A 109 -10.29 12.02 13.70
CA PRO A 109 -10.47 12.13 12.24
C PRO A 109 -9.13 12.07 11.47
N ALA A 110 -9.18 11.60 10.22
CA ALA A 110 -8.02 11.51 9.35
C ALA A 110 -7.35 12.88 9.21
N THR A 111 -6.16 13.03 9.78
CA THR A 111 -5.40 14.27 9.75
C THR A 111 -5.04 14.59 8.30
N HIS A 112 -5.78 15.52 7.68
CA HIS A 112 -5.41 16.08 6.39
C HIS A 112 -3.97 16.60 6.48
N PRO A 113 -3.04 16.19 5.60
CA PRO A 113 -1.77 16.89 5.49
C PRO A 113 -2.06 18.35 5.09
N PRO A 114 -1.35 19.33 5.67
CA PRO A 114 -1.65 20.74 5.44
C PRO A 114 -1.56 21.06 3.95
N PRO A 115 -2.49 21.85 3.38
CA PRO A 115 -2.33 22.34 2.02
C PRO A 115 -1.05 23.18 2.00
N ARG A 116 -0.09 22.82 1.14
CA ARG A 116 1.10 23.65 0.88
C ARG A 116 0.60 25.00 0.38
N THR A 117 0.57 26.00 1.25
CA THR A 117 0.39 27.39 0.85
C THR A 117 1.72 27.84 0.24
N GLY A 118 1.86 27.63 -1.07
CA GLY A 118 2.80 28.41 -1.85
C GLY A 118 2.36 29.87 -1.77
N ALA A 119 2.97 30.62 -0.86
CA ALA A 119 2.76 32.05 -0.74
C ALA A 119 3.24 32.72 -2.03
N ILE A 120 2.31 32.97 -2.96
CA ILE A 120 2.54 33.92 -4.04
C ILE A 120 2.55 35.33 -3.43
N THR A 121 3.71 35.79 -2.97
CA THR A 121 3.92 37.23 -2.77
C THR A 121 3.91 37.88 -4.15
N ALA A 122 2.75 38.41 -4.55
CA ALA A 122 2.64 39.33 -5.65
C ALA A 122 3.25 40.67 -5.19
N SER A 123 4.56 40.83 -5.39
CA SER A 123 5.21 42.14 -5.34
C SER A 123 4.71 42.96 -6.52
N ARG A 124 3.69 43.77 -6.30
CA ARG A 124 3.31 44.85 -7.23
C ARG A 124 3.90 46.15 -6.69
N ALA A 125 5.05 46.51 -7.23
CA ALA A 125 5.63 47.84 -7.08
C ALA A 125 4.62 48.89 -7.58
N ALA A 126 4.38 49.90 -6.75
CA ALA A 126 3.64 51.11 -7.11
C ALA A 126 4.50 51.98 -8.03
N PRO A 127 3.96 52.56 -9.13
CA PRO A 127 4.62 53.66 -9.79
C PRO A 127 4.30 54.98 -9.08
N ALA A 128 5.30 55.87 -9.10
CA ALA A 128 5.26 57.25 -8.62
C ALA A 128 4.36 58.15 -9.46
#